data_AF-A0A1R1PSB5-F1
#
_entry.id   AF-A0A1R1PSB5-F1
#
_cell.length_a   1.000
_cell.length_b   1.000
_cell.length_c   1.000
_cell.angle_alpha   90.00
_cell.angle_beta   90.00
_cell.angle_gamma   90.00
#
_symmetry.space_group_name_H-M   'P 1'
#
loop_
_entity.id
_entity.type
_entity.pdbx_description
1 polymer ?
#
loop_
_entity_poly.entity_id
_entity_poly.type
_entity_poly.pdbx_seq_one_letter_code
_entity_poly.pdbx_strand_id
1 'polypeptide(L)'
;MNGILTAVVLFASAILKVNAVVDDIFELASSRKISYDYRSYNSQNLLLKAIEQLTPFHRDTGILGYAKIKYEDEISVTPEFSPIFGIKRVCTDGVVQVIDSILWDFTTQKKYQGIPRYTCEFPIFEVENHENNGYPVVNESNYIQIELCITRTGYYINFALRSFGKQTDRTKPVLPNCAYSLFAPVREVKRDGPDVIS
;
A
#
# COMPACT_ATOMS: atom_id res chain seq x y z
N MET A 1 29.19 -28.26 -57.07
CA MET A 1 28.62 -28.69 -55.77
C MET A 1 28.34 -27.42 -54.97
N ASN A 2 27.10 -26.93 -55.02
CA ASN A 2 26.70 -25.69 -54.37
C ASN A 2 26.10 -26.04 -53.00
N GLY A 3 26.87 -25.80 -51.94
CA GLY A 3 26.42 -25.94 -50.55
C GLY A 3 25.64 -24.70 -50.14
N ILE A 4 24.34 -24.85 -49.92
CA ILE A 4 23.47 -23.81 -49.39
C ILE A 4 23.67 -23.76 -47.87
N LEU A 5 24.26 -22.67 -47.36
CA LEU A 5 24.31 -22.38 -45.93
C LEU A 5 22.95 -21.84 -45.48
N THR A 6 22.20 -22.63 -44.72
CA THR A 6 20.96 -22.20 -44.08
C THR A 6 21.28 -21.46 -42.78
N ALA A 7 21.10 -20.14 -42.78
CA ALA A 7 21.19 -19.33 -41.56
C ALA A 7 19.95 -19.56 -40.69
N VAL A 8 20.12 -20.22 -39.54
CA VAL A 8 19.07 -20.39 -38.54
C VAL A 8 19.01 -19.12 -37.70
N VAL A 9 18.03 -18.26 -38.00
CA VAL A 9 17.73 -17.08 -37.20
C VAL A 9 16.96 -17.53 -35.96
N LEU A 10 17.65 -17.66 -34.83
CA LEU A 10 17.04 -17.89 -33.53
C LEU A 10 16.39 -16.59 -33.04
N PHE A 11 15.11 -16.41 -33.34
CA PHE A 11 14.28 -15.45 -32.63
C PHE A 11 14.06 -15.96 -31.21
N ALA A 12 14.86 -15.47 -30.27
CA ALA A 12 14.57 -15.59 -28.86
C ALA A 12 13.32 -14.74 -28.57
N SER A 13 12.15 -15.38 -28.60
CA SER A 13 10.92 -14.79 -28.09
C SER A 13 11.13 -14.51 -26.60
N ALA A 14 11.47 -13.26 -26.27
CA ALA A 14 11.38 -12.75 -24.92
C ALA A 14 9.90 -12.75 -24.54
N ILE A 15 9.46 -13.83 -23.90
CA ILE A 15 8.16 -13.88 -23.22
C ILE A 15 8.27 -12.85 -22.10
N LEU A 16 7.83 -11.62 -22.38
CA LEU A 16 7.47 -10.66 -21.36
C LEU A 16 6.35 -11.31 -20.55
N LYS A 17 6.73 -11.97 -19.45
CA LYS A 17 5.79 -12.33 -18.41
C LYS A 17 5.22 -11.01 -17.91
N VAL A 18 3.99 -10.73 -18.37
CA VAL A 18 3.11 -9.70 -17.84
C VAL A 18 2.77 -10.15 -16.41
N ASN A 19 3.69 -9.90 -15.49
CA ASN A 19 3.48 -10.12 -14.08
C ASN A 19 2.49 -9.01 -13.63
N ALA A 20 1.25 -9.41 -13.37
CA ALA A 20 0.32 -8.62 -12.56
C ALA A 20 1.09 -8.11 -11.34
N VAL A 21 0.91 -6.84 -10.95
CA VAL A 21 1.71 -6.20 -9.89
C VAL A 21 1.82 -7.12 -8.69
N VAL A 22 2.98 -7.78 -8.59
CA VAL A 22 3.25 -8.77 -7.58
C VAL A 22 3.53 -7.97 -6.32
N ASP A 23 3.00 -8.43 -5.19
CA ASP A 23 3.51 -7.95 -3.94
C ASP A 23 4.98 -8.38 -3.84
N ASP A 24 5.91 -7.51 -4.25
CA ASP A 24 7.34 -7.82 -4.31
C ASP A 24 7.88 -8.30 -2.97
N ILE A 25 7.30 -7.81 -1.87
CA ILE A 25 7.66 -8.27 -0.53
C ILE A 25 7.25 -9.74 -0.37
N PHE A 26 6.03 -10.09 -0.75
CA PHE A 26 5.57 -11.47 -0.75
C PHE A 26 6.36 -12.35 -1.73
N GLU A 27 6.70 -11.86 -2.92
CA GLU A 27 7.53 -12.59 -3.89
C GLU A 27 8.92 -12.88 -3.33
N LEU A 28 9.56 -11.88 -2.75
CA LEU A 28 10.86 -12.04 -2.12
C LEU A 28 10.78 -13.00 -0.91
N ALA A 29 9.78 -12.84 -0.05
CA ALA A 29 9.58 -13.68 1.12
C ALA A 29 9.32 -15.15 0.74
N SER A 30 8.48 -15.38 -0.27
CA SER A 30 8.11 -16.71 -0.75
C SER A 30 9.24 -17.41 -1.50
N SER A 31 9.94 -16.71 -2.40
CA SER A 31 11.07 -17.25 -3.16
C SER A 31 12.23 -17.67 -2.26
N ARG A 32 12.42 -16.96 -1.14
CA ARG A 32 13.48 -17.26 -0.16
C ARG A 32 13.01 -18.09 1.03
N LYS A 33 11.70 -18.36 1.16
CA LYS A 33 11.09 -19.08 2.29
C LYS A 33 11.64 -18.60 3.64
N ILE A 34 11.60 -17.27 3.85
CA ILE A 34 12.26 -16.61 5.00
C ILE A 34 11.82 -17.14 6.37
N SER A 35 10.64 -17.76 6.44
CA SER A 35 10.10 -18.47 7.61
C SER A 35 9.03 -19.48 7.18
N TYR A 36 8.57 -20.30 8.13
CA TYR A 36 7.42 -21.20 7.90
C TYR A 36 6.13 -20.42 7.61
N ASP A 37 5.98 -19.23 8.19
CA ASP A 37 4.84 -18.34 8.03
C ASP A 37 5.05 -17.27 6.96
N TYR A 38 5.91 -17.49 5.95
CA TYR A 38 6.26 -16.49 4.92
C TYR A 38 5.05 -15.78 4.27
N ARG A 39 3.86 -16.38 4.31
CA ARG A 39 2.59 -15.78 3.87
C ARG A 39 2.17 -14.54 4.64
N SER A 40 2.62 -14.39 5.89
CA SER A 40 2.38 -13.22 6.71
C SER A 40 3.19 -11.99 6.23
N TYR A 41 4.24 -12.21 5.42
CA TYR A 41 5.12 -11.18 4.89
C TYR A 41 4.63 -10.71 3.53
N ASN A 42 3.50 -10.03 3.55
CA ASN A 42 2.99 -9.27 2.41
C ASN A 42 2.87 -7.80 2.81
N SER A 43 2.88 -6.92 1.81
CA SER A 43 2.86 -5.47 1.99
C SER A 43 1.68 -4.97 2.83
N GLN A 44 0.53 -5.64 2.80
CA GLN A 44 -0.68 -5.24 3.56
C GLN A 44 -0.56 -5.55 5.06
N ASN A 45 -0.15 -6.77 5.40
CA ASN A 45 0.10 -7.14 6.79
C ASN A 45 1.23 -6.31 7.40
N LEU A 46 2.26 -6.03 6.61
CA LEU A 46 3.36 -5.17 7.04
C LEU A 46 2.92 -3.70 7.17
N LEU A 47 1.94 -3.23 6.39
CA LEU A 47 1.37 -1.88 6.57
C LEU A 47 0.75 -1.71 7.94
N LEU A 48 -0.02 -2.68 8.43
CA LEU A 48 -0.61 -2.58 9.77
C LEU A 48 0.47 -2.45 10.86
N LYS A 49 1.54 -3.25 10.75
CA LYS A 49 2.71 -3.15 11.64
C LYS A 49 3.41 -1.80 11.51
N ALA A 50 3.53 -1.27 10.29
CA ALA A 50 4.13 0.04 10.05
C ALA A 50 3.32 1.17 10.71
N ILE A 51 1.98 1.13 10.62
CA ILE A 51 1.09 2.11 11.25
C ILE A 51 1.23 2.06 12.78
N GLU A 52 1.24 0.85 13.36
CA GLU A 52 1.43 0.67 14.80
C GLU A 52 2.77 1.26 15.28
N GLN A 53 3.87 0.95 14.58
CA GLN A 53 5.20 1.37 14.99
C GLN A 53 5.49 2.85 14.71
N LEU A 54 5.05 3.37 13.57
CA LEU A 54 5.28 4.78 13.20
C LEU A 54 4.30 5.73 13.90
N THR A 55 3.20 5.20 14.45
CA THR A 55 2.12 5.95 15.11
C THR A 55 1.60 7.14 14.28
N PRO A 56 1.48 7.05 12.94
CA PRO A 56 1.32 8.23 12.12
C PRO A 56 -0.04 8.92 12.33
N PHE A 57 -1.07 8.18 12.74
CA PHE A 57 -2.38 8.72 13.11
C PHE A 57 -2.37 9.61 14.37
N HIS A 58 -1.35 9.48 15.22
CA HIS A 58 -1.18 10.34 16.40
C HIS A 58 -0.48 11.66 16.02
N ARG A 59 0.36 11.63 14.98
CA ARG A 59 1.07 12.83 14.49
C ARG A 59 0.18 13.70 13.62
N ASP A 60 -0.75 13.08 12.89
CA ASP A 60 -1.69 13.78 12.03
C ASP A 60 -3.07 13.11 12.13
N THR A 61 -3.99 13.81 12.79
CA THR A 61 -5.35 13.32 13.06
C THR A 61 -6.23 13.32 11.82
N GLY A 62 -5.86 14.05 10.76
CA GLY A 62 -6.61 14.13 9.51
C GLY A 62 -6.39 12.93 8.58
N ILE A 63 -5.46 12.03 8.93
CA ILE A 63 -5.24 10.80 8.18
C ILE A 63 -6.28 9.76 8.61
N LEU A 64 -7.03 9.27 7.63
CA LEU A 64 -8.04 8.22 7.77
C LEU A 64 -7.48 6.82 7.52
N GLY A 65 -6.41 6.72 6.74
CA GLY A 65 -5.81 5.45 6.38
C GLY A 65 -4.64 5.60 5.42
N TYR A 66 -4.23 4.49 4.83
CA TYR A 66 -3.13 4.40 3.88
C TYR A 66 -3.48 3.47 2.73
N ALA A 67 -3.21 3.91 1.51
CA ALA A 67 -3.42 3.13 0.29
C ALA A 67 -2.08 2.80 -0.36
N LYS A 68 -1.94 1.59 -0.89
CA LYS A 68 -0.74 1.21 -1.66
C LYS A 68 -0.69 2.04 -2.94
N ILE A 69 0.46 2.63 -3.22
CA ILE A 69 0.73 3.36 -4.46
C ILE A 69 1.96 2.75 -5.14
N LYS A 70 2.04 2.94 -6.45
CA LYS A 70 3.23 2.59 -7.21
C LYS A 70 4.34 3.62 -7.02
N TYR A 71 5.58 3.19 -7.15
CA TYR A 71 6.70 4.08 -7.46
C TYR A 71 6.55 4.60 -8.89
N GLU A 72 7.22 5.70 -9.20
CA GLU A 72 7.09 6.37 -10.50
C GLU A 72 7.69 5.57 -11.66
N ASP A 73 8.79 4.87 -11.39
CA ASP A 73 9.50 3.99 -12.32
C ASP A 73 8.86 2.59 -12.45
N GLU A 74 7.75 2.33 -11.75
CA GLU A 74 7.00 1.08 -11.89
C GLU A 74 6.00 1.12 -13.07
N ILE A 75 6.19 0.21 -14.03
CA ILE A 75 5.28 0.01 -15.15
C ILE A 75 4.01 -0.68 -14.63
N SER A 76 2.87 0.03 -14.68
CA SER A 76 1.59 -0.55 -14.26
C SER A 76 1.10 -1.52 -15.34
N VAL A 77 1.07 -2.82 -15.04
CA VAL A 77 0.63 -3.85 -15.99
C VAL A 77 -0.82 -4.31 -15.75
N THR A 78 -1.48 -3.81 -14.70
CA THR A 78 -2.86 -4.16 -14.34
C THR A 78 -3.75 -2.93 -14.17
N PRO A 79 -5.05 -3.04 -14.53
CA PRO A 79 -6.02 -1.95 -14.38
C PRO A 79 -6.23 -1.62 -12.91
N GLU A 80 -6.62 -0.36 -12.69
CA GLU A 80 -6.83 0.33 -11.43
C GLU A 80 -7.30 -0.59 -10.29
N PHE A 81 -6.43 -0.68 -9.28
CA PHE A 81 -6.53 -1.58 -8.15
C PHE A 81 -7.84 -1.43 -7.38
N SER A 82 -8.37 -2.56 -6.89
CA SER A 82 -9.15 -2.55 -5.65
C SER A 82 -8.19 -2.08 -4.55
N PRO A 83 -8.30 -0.85 -4.04
CA PRO A 83 -7.31 -0.32 -3.13
C PRO A 83 -7.54 -1.04 -1.80
N ILE A 84 -6.59 -1.87 -1.40
CA ILE A 84 -6.59 -2.41 -0.05
C ILE A 84 -6.00 -1.32 0.84
N PHE A 85 -6.79 -0.90 1.82
CA PHE A 85 -6.45 0.21 2.70
C PHE A 85 -6.08 -0.29 4.09
N GLY A 86 -5.01 0.24 4.67
CA GLY A 86 -4.81 0.21 6.12
C GLY A 86 -5.54 1.39 6.72
N ILE A 87 -6.71 1.16 7.30
CA ILE A 87 -7.60 2.23 7.77
C ILE A 87 -7.46 2.44 9.27
N LYS A 88 -7.70 3.65 9.73
CA LYS A 88 -7.84 3.97 11.14
C LYS A 88 -9.15 3.36 11.65
N ARG A 89 -9.11 2.71 12.81
CA ARG A 89 -10.30 2.28 13.55
C ARG A 89 -10.25 2.94 14.92
N VAL A 90 -11.36 3.53 15.31
CA VAL A 90 -11.49 4.25 16.58
C VAL A 90 -12.56 3.53 17.40
N CYS A 91 -12.15 2.92 18.50
CA CYS A 91 -13.03 2.22 19.41
C CYS A 91 -13.18 3.00 20.71
N THR A 92 -14.41 3.15 21.21
CA THR A 92 -14.69 3.85 22.48
C THR A 92 -15.73 3.10 23.32
N ASP A 93 -15.56 3.12 24.63
CA ASP A 93 -16.55 2.66 25.62
C ASP A 93 -17.25 3.83 26.35
N GLY A 94 -17.01 5.07 25.90
CA GLY A 94 -17.49 6.30 26.52
C GLY A 94 -16.51 6.94 27.52
N VAL A 95 -15.46 6.22 27.94
CA VAL A 95 -14.43 6.71 28.87
C VAL A 95 -13.05 6.64 28.25
N VAL A 96 -12.73 5.53 27.57
CA VAL A 96 -11.44 5.25 26.96
C VAL A 96 -11.58 5.18 25.45
N GLN A 97 -10.66 5.82 24.74
CA GLN A 97 -10.52 5.72 23.29
C GLN A 97 -9.31 4.86 22.94
N VAL A 98 -9.52 3.86 22.10
CA VAL A 98 -8.47 3.02 21.52
C VAL A 98 -8.44 3.28 20.03
N ILE A 99 -7.26 3.56 19.50
CA ILE A 99 -7.02 3.77 18.07
C ILE A 99 -6.13 2.65 17.58
N ASP A 100 -6.59 1.90 16.59
CA ASP A 100 -5.80 0.90 15.90
C ASP A 100 -6.03 0.97 14.39
N SER A 101 -5.52 -0.01 13.66
CA SER A 101 -5.68 -0.10 12.21
C SER A 101 -6.13 -1.47 11.77
N ILE A 102 -6.99 -1.51 10.76
CA ILE A 102 -7.40 -2.76 10.10
C ILE A 102 -7.17 -2.68 8.60
N LEU A 103 -7.09 -3.84 7.95
CA LEU A 103 -7.25 -3.89 6.51
C LEU A 103 -8.71 -3.72 6.16
N TRP A 104 -9.00 -2.81 5.25
CA TRP A 104 -10.33 -2.56 4.74
C TRP A 104 -10.43 -3.01 3.29
N ASP A 105 -11.53 -3.67 3.00
CA ASP A 105 -12.03 -3.94 1.67
C ASP A 105 -13.44 -3.35 1.51
N PHE A 106 -13.91 -3.29 0.26
CA PHE A 106 -15.23 -2.76 -0.07
C PHE A 106 -16.41 -3.54 0.54
N THR A 107 -16.16 -4.70 1.16
CA THR A 107 -17.16 -5.53 1.83
C THR A 107 -17.20 -5.31 3.35
N THR A 108 -16.24 -4.57 3.90
CA THR A 108 -16.10 -4.34 5.34
C THR A 108 -17.17 -3.37 5.86
N GLN A 109 -17.97 -3.80 6.84
CA GLN A 109 -19.03 -2.97 7.43
C GLN A 109 -18.48 -1.74 8.18
N LYS A 110 -19.19 -0.60 8.06
CA LYS A 110 -18.78 0.71 8.64
C LYS A 110 -18.82 0.80 10.18
N LYS A 111 -19.64 -0.03 10.84
CA LYS A 111 -19.71 -0.10 12.30
C LYS A 111 -19.51 -1.55 12.68
N TYR A 112 -18.55 -1.78 13.57
CA TYR A 112 -18.17 -3.12 13.98
C TYR A 112 -18.14 -3.20 15.50
N GLN A 113 -19.02 -4.03 16.07
CA GLN A 113 -18.99 -4.38 17.50
C GLN A 113 -18.11 -5.61 17.70
N GLY A 114 -16.81 -5.46 17.44
CA GLY A 114 -15.86 -6.57 17.54
C GLY A 114 -15.21 -6.77 18.89
N ILE A 115 -15.24 -5.73 19.73
CA ILE A 115 -14.55 -5.72 21.02
C ILE A 115 -15.63 -5.58 22.09
N PRO A 116 -15.74 -6.54 23.04
CA PRO A 116 -16.74 -6.46 24.10
C PRO A 116 -16.65 -5.11 24.83
N ARG A 117 -17.79 -4.40 24.91
CA ARG A 117 -17.97 -3.07 25.54
C ARG A 117 -17.46 -1.86 24.76
N TYR A 118 -16.85 -2.03 23.60
CA TYR A 118 -16.43 -0.91 22.76
C TYR A 118 -17.30 -0.79 21.51
N THR A 119 -17.65 0.43 21.15
CA THR A 119 -18.20 0.77 19.83
C THR A 119 -17.06 1.23 18.94
N CYS A 120 -16.79 0.52 17.85
CA CYS A 120 -15.77 0.90 16.89
C CYS A 120 -16.38 1.54 15.66
N GLU A 121 -15.81 2.66 15.28
CA GLU A 121 -16.13 3.41 14.07
C GLU A 121 -14.88 3.54 13.21
N PHE A 122 -15.09 3.44 11.90
CA PHE A 122 -14.07 3.73 10.92
C PHE A 122 -14.36 5.13 10.40
N PRO A 123 -13.45 6.10 10.52
CA PRO A 123 -13.66 7.47 10.05
C PRO A 123 -13.62 7.55 8.50
N ILE A 124 -13.91 6.46 7.80
CA ILE A 124 -13.90 6.36 6.34
C ILE A 124 -15.34 6.47 5.86
N PHE A 125 -15.61 7.60 5.22
CA PHE A 125 -16.67 7.93 4.28
C PHE A 125 -18.03 7.22 4.35
N GLU A 126 -19.06 8.04 4.44
CA GLU A 126 -20.33 7.85 3.73
C GLU A 126 -20.09 7.87 2.21
N VAL A 127 -19.63 6.75 1.64
CA VAL A 127 -19.61 6.57 0.19
C VAL A 127 -21.06 6.41 -0.27
N GLU A 128 -21.76 7.51 -0.50
CA GLU A 128 -23.10 7.49 -1.13
C GLU A 128 -23.03 7.09 -2.60
N ASN A 129 -21.85 7.11 -3.24
CA ASN A 129 -21.70 6.68 -4.64
C ASN A 129 -20.31 6.09 -4.90
N HIS A 130 -20.28 4.81 -5.26
CA HIS A 130 -19.10 4.07 -5.71
C HIS A 130 -18.47 4.63 -7.01
N GLU A 131 -19.16 5.54 -7.72
CA GLU A 131 -18.76 6.00 -9.05
C GLU A 131 -17.84 7.23 -9.04
N ASN A 132 -17.78 7.98 -7.94
CA ASN A 132 -16.91 9.15 -7.82
C ASN A 132 -15.80 8.87 -6.82
N ASN A 133 -14.80 8.10 -7.26
CA ASN A 133 -13.51 7.90 -6.61
C ASN A 133 -12.70 9.19 -6.60
N GLY A 134 -13.21 10.23 -5.94
CA GLY A 134 -12.44 11.39 -5.54
C GLY A 134 -11.54 10.99 -4.39
N TYR A 135 -10.44 10.30 -4.69
CA TYR A 135 -9.31 10.25 -3.76
C TYR A 135 -8.85 11.70 -3.56
N PRO A 136 -8.48 12.12 -2.33
CA PRO A 136 -8.00 13.47 -2.13
C PRO A 136 -6.83 13.73 -3.09
N VAL A 137 -7.03 14.71 -3.97
CA VAL A 137 -5.99 15.34 -4.78
C VAL A 137 -5.15 16.25 -3.87
N VAL A 138 -4.76 15.74 -2.69
CA VAL A 138 -3.88 16.47 -1.78
C VAL A 138 -2.46 16.17 -2.24
N ASN A 139 -1.66 17.22 -2.40
CA ASN A 139 -0.21 17.09 -2.55
C ASN A 139 0.37 16.50 -1.26
N GLU A 140 0.35 15.18 -1.17
CA GLU A 140 0.88 14.48 -0.02
C GLU A 140 2.41 14.58 -0.01
N SER A 141 2.94 15.00 1.13
CA SER A 141 4.38 15.18 1.34
C SER A 141 5.01 14.04 2.11
N ASN A 142 4.22 13.12 2.69
CA ASN A 142 4.70 12.04 3.54
C ASN A 142 4.04 10.71 3.19
N TYR A 143 4.84 9.67 3.07
CA TYR A 143 4.44 8.32 2.68
C TYR A 143 5.03 7.31 3.63
N ILE A 144 4.35 6.18 3.82
CA ILE A 144 4.95 5.02 4.51
C ILE A 144 5.68 4.18 3.46
N GLN A 145 6.99 4.02 3.65
CA GLN A 145 7.79 3.06 2.93
C GLN A 145 8.04 1.83 3.81
N ILE A 146 7.76 0.65 3.25
CA ILE A 146 8.10 -0.64 3.82
C ILE A 146 9.25 -1.22 3.01
N GLU A 147 10.25 -1.72 3.71
CA GLU A 147 11.42 -2.37 3.15
C GLU A 147 11.58 -3.74 3.83
N LEU A 148 11.65 -4.80 3.02
CA LEU A 148 12.01 -6.14 3.49
C LEU A 148 13.29 -6.56 2.78
N CYS A 149 14.33 -6.86 3.55
CA CYS A 149 15.62 -7.27 3.01
C CYS A 149 16.09 -8.60 3.60
N ILE A 150 16.71 -9.41 2.75
CA ILE A 150 17.22 -10.73 3.12
C ILE A 150 18.74 -10.68 3.14
N THR A 151 19.30 -11.19 4.22
CA THR A 151 20.73 -11.23 4.50
C THR A 151 21.21 -12.68 4.65
N ARG A 152 22.50 -12.88 4.88
CA ARG A 152 23.06 -14.22 5.09
C ARG A 152 22.55 -14.89 6.38
N THR A 153 22.20 -14.10 7.39
CA THR A 153 21.87 -14.57 8.75
C THR A 153 20.38 -14.48 9.07
N GLY A 154 19.54 -14.02 8.14
CA GLY A 154 18.11 -13.81 8.36
C GLY A 154 17.55 -12.73 7.46
N TYR A 155 16.53 -12.02 7.93
CA TYR A 155 15.92 -10.91 7.23
C TYR A 155 15.67 -9.76 8.22
N TYR A 156 15.46 -8.56 7.68
CA TYR A 156 14.96 -7.43 8.47
C TYR A 156 13.84 -6.73 7.72
N ILE A 157 13.00 -6.05 8.49
CA ILE A 157 11.91 -5.21 7.98
C ILE A 157 12.14 -3.82 8.54
N ASN A 158 12.14 -2.83 7.66
CA ASN A 158 12.29 -1.43 8.01
C ASN A 158 11.03 -0.66 7.60
N PHE A 159 10.58 0.22 8.49
CA PHE A 159 9.43 1.10 8.27
C PHE A 159 9.90 2.54 8.38
N ALA A 160 9.58 3.36 7.38
CA ALA A 160 9.99 4.75 7.35
C ALA A 160 8.86 5.65 6.85
N LEU A 161 8.76 6.84 7.45
CA LEU A 161 8.06 7.96 6.82
C LEU A 161 9.03 8.62 5.83
N ARG A 162 8.66 8.64 4.56
CA ARG A 162 9.44 9.26 3.48
C ARG A 162 8.72 10.50 2.98
N SER A 163 9.48 11.58 2.86
CA SER A 163 9.01 12.79 2.22
C SER A 163 9.61 12.92 0.83
N PHE A 164 8.76 13.15 -0.17
CA PHE A 164 9.20 13.40 -1.54
C PHE A 164 8.89 14.87 -1.87
N GLY A 165 9.89 15.59 -2.40
CA GLY A 165 9.78 17.04 -2.62
C GLY A 165 8.73 17.39 -3.69
N LYS A 166 8.70 16.65 -4.79
CA LYS A 166 7.66 16.72 -5.84
C LYS A 166 7.10 15.31 -6.08
N GLN A 167 5.86 15.22 -6.58
CA GLN A 167 5.24 13.92 -6.93
C GLN A 167 6.10 13.08 -7.92
N THR A 168 7.00 13.74 -8.66
CA THR A 168 7.89 13.20 -9.69
C THR A 168 9.28 12.75 -9.19
N ASP A 169 9.49 12.65 -7.88
CA ASP A 169 10.77 12.16 -7.31
C ASP A 169 10.58 10.84 -6.53
N ARG A 170 9.58 10.03 -6.88
CA ARG A 170 9.27 8.77 -6.17
C ARG A 170 9.90 7.57 -6.87
N THR A 171 11.22 7.57 -7.02
CA THR A 171 11.95 6.44 -7.58
C THR A 171 12.08 5.31 -6.56
N LYS A 172 11.85 4.07 -7.01
CA LYS A 172 12.00 2.89 -6.18
C LYS A 172 13.47 2.66 -5.80
N PRO A 173 13.78 2.40 -4.52
CA PRO A 173 15.13 1.99 -4.16
C PRO A 173 15.51 0.65 -4.81
N VAL A 174 16.72 0.57 -5.37
CA VAL A 174 17.25 -0.64 -6.01
C VAL A 174 18.39 -1.19 -5.17
N LEU A 175 18.06 -2.08 -4.22
CA LEU A 175 19.05 -2.82 -3.43
C LEU A 175 18.90 -4.33 -3.65
N PRO A 176 20.01 -5.09 -3.81
CA PRO A 176 19.96 -6.53 -3.96
C PRO A 176 19.30 -7.21 -2.76
N ASN A 177 18.46 -8.21 -3.02
CA ASN A 177 17.72 -8.97 -1.99
C ASN A 177 16.81 -8.12 -1.10
N CYS A 178 16.35 -6.98 -1.61
CA CYS A 178 15.37 -6.13 -0.94
C CYS A 178 14.12 -5.96 -1.80
N ALA A 179 12.98 -5.85 -1.15
CA ALA A 179 11.70 -5.53 -1.74
C ALA A 179 11.08 -4.36 -1.01
N TYR A 180 10.34 -3.53 -1.75
CA TYR A 180 9.79 -2.28 -1.25
C TYR A 180 8.31 -2.17 -1.56
N SER A 181 7.58 -1.46 -0.71
CA SER A 181 6.22 -1.02 -0.98
C SER A 181 6.00 0.38 -0.43
N LEU A 182 5.23 1.17 -1.16
CA LEU A 182 4.97 2.56 -0.83
C LEU A 182 3.47 2.76 -0.59
N PHE A 183 3.14 3.53 0.45
CA PHE A 183 1.76 3.80 0.83
C PHE A 183 1.55 5.30 1.02
N ALA A 184 0.52 5.82 0.37
CA ALA A 184 0.10 7.21 0.51
C ALA A 184 -0.99 7.31 1.59
N PRO A 185 -0.98 8.38 2.41
CA PRO A 185 -2.06 8.65 3.34
C PRO A 185 -3.36 8.95 2.58
N VAL A 186 -4.48 8.61 3.20
CA VAL A 186 -5.84 8.87 2.74
C VAL A 186 -6.50 9.81 3.73
N ARG A 187 -7.20 10.83 3.23
CA ARG A 187 -7.85 11.89 4.02
C ARG A 187 -9.30 12.09 3.58
N GLU A 188 -10.04 12.91 4.31
CA GLU A 188 -11.34 13.39 3.84
C GLU A 188 -11.14 14.39 2.70
N VAL A 189 -11.95 14.26 1.64
CA VAL A 189 -12.07 15.33 0.65
C VAL A 189 -12.99 16.37 1.25
N LYS A 190 -12.44 17.51 1.68
CA LYS A 190 -13.26 18.68 1.92
C LYS A 190 -13.85 19.07 0.58
N ARG A 191 -15.16 18.84 0.39
CA ARG A 191 -15.88 19.51 -0.69
C ARG A 191 -15.84 20.98 -0.31
N ASP A 192 -15.01 21.76 -0.98
CA ASP A 192 -15.16 23.21 -0.93
C ASP A 192 -16.61 23.47 -1.35
N GLY A 193 -17.40 24.03 -0.43
CA GLY A 193 -18.79 24.36 -0.71
C GLY A 193 -18.85 25.29 -1.92
N PRO A 194 -20.00 25.41 -2.60
CA PRO A 194 -20.14 26.43 -3.62
C PRO A 194 -19.78 27.77 -2.98
N ASP A 195 -18.77 28.45 -3.52
CA ASP A 195 -18.48 29.83 -3.18
C ASP A 195 -19.79 30.60 -3.32
N VAL A 196 -20.38 30.97 -2.20
CA VAL A 196 -21.54 31.85 -2.19
C VAL A 196 -20.98 33.21 -2.58
N ILE A 197 -21.00 33.50 -3.89
CA ILE A 197 -20.76 34.83 -4.41
C ILE A 197 -21.95 35.68 -3.93
N SER A 198 -21.75 36.35 -2.79
CA SER A 198 -22.64 37.36 -2.23
C SER A 198 -22.54 38.67 -3.00
#